data_AF-A0AAW9BPH6-F1
#
_entry.id   AF-A0AAW9BPH6-F1
#
_cell.length_a   1.000
_cell.length_b   1.000
_cell.length_c   1.000
_cell.angle_alpha   90.00
_cell.angle_beta   90.00
_cell.angle_gamma   90.00
#
_symmetry.space_group_name_H-M   'P 1'
#
loop_
_entity.id
_entity.type
_entity.pdbx_description
1 polymer ?
#
loop_
_entity_poly.entity_id
_entity_poly.type
_entity_poly.pdbx_seq_one_letter_code
_entity_poly.pdbx_strand_id
1 'polypeptide(L)'
;LHKLMDEDTDEIYYTNVACSWLNSKTCSCKDYPNRFTSGEECTKLTREDIDDFTWLPHTCAYRLLAEKQPLPEWHPLITGSKSAMHAAGESVRNKVVYEIDVVDWEDHILNHPNRP
;
A
#
# COMPACT_ATOMS: atom_id res chain seq x y z
N LEU A 1 0.91 2.43 3.03
CA LEU A 1 2.38 2.60 3.04
C LEU A 1 2.68 3.91 2.35
N HIS A 2 3.71 4.59 2.80
CA HIS A 2 4.19 5.80 2.18
C HIS A 2 4.91 5.47 0.87
N LYS A 3 5.08 6.49 0.04
CA LYS A 3 5.84 6.44 -1.20
C LYS A 3 6.75 7.66 -1.18
N LEU A 4 7.93 7.51 -1.78
CA LEU A 4 8.78 8.64 -2.07
C LEU A 4 8.62 8.97 -3.55
N MET A 5 8.79 10.23 -3.88
CA MET A 5 8.79 10.71 -5.26
C MET A 5 10.12 11.41 -5.48
N ASP A 6 10.80 11.05 -6.56
CA ASP A 6 12.00 11.73 -7.01
C ASP A 6 11.66 13.14 -7.48
N GLU A 7 12.42 14.14 -7.04
CA GLU A 7 12.12 15.55 -7.33
C GLU A 7 12.43 15.97 -8.77
N ASP A 8 13.31 15.25 -9.47
CA ASP A 8 13.75 15.59 -10.81
C ASP A 8 13.00 14.80 -11.89
N THR A 9 12.54 13.58 -11.57
CA THR A 9 11.99 12.63 -12.54
C THR A 9 10.53 12.25 -12.32
N ASP A 10 9.93 12.68 -11.20
CA ASP A 10 8.62 12.23 -10.72
C ASP A 10 8.53 10.70 -10.53
N GLU A 11 9.66 9.98 -10.49
CA GLU A 11 9.68 8.54 -10.28
C GLU A 11 9.19 8.19 -8.87
N ILE A 12 8.31 7.18 -8.77
CA ILE A 12 7.69 6.79 -7.52
C ILE A 12 8.39 5.56 -6.95
N TYR A 13 8.93 5.71 -5.75
CA TYR A 13 9.53 4.64 -4.97
C TYR A 13 8.54 4.10 -3.93
N TYR A 14 8.29 2.80 -3.99
CA TYR A 14 7.51 2.07 -3.01
C TYR A 14 8.36 1.80 -1.78
N THR A 15 7.84 2.09 -0.59
CA THR A 15 8.54 1.77 0.66
C THR A 15 7.77 0.75 1.49
N ASN A 16 8.45 0.13 2.46
CA ASN A 16 7.78 -0.64 3.51
C ASN A 16 7.39 0.19 4.74
N VAL A 17 7.42 1.52 4.64
CA VAL A 17 7.07 2.42 5.74
C VAL A 17 5.56 2.53 5.86
N ALA A 18 5.05 2.23 7.05
CA ALA A 18 3.65 2.31 7.41
C ALA A 18 3.38 3.44 8.40
N CYS A 19 2.20 4.04 8.29
CA CYS A 19 1.73 4.95 9.33
C CYS A 19 1.58 4.22 10.68
N SER A 20 1.65 5.00 11.75
CA SER A 20 1.62 4.54 13.14
C SER A 20 0.36 3.70 13.49
N TRP A 21 -0.73 3.93 12.77
CA TRP A 21 -2.02 3.26 12.98
C TRP A 21 -2.20 1.96 12.21
N LEU A 22 -1.26 1.55 11.35
CA LEU A 22 -1.37 0.25 10.68
C LEU A 22 -1.18 -0.90 11.70
N ASN A 23 -2.03 -1.92 11.65
CA ASN A 23 -1.76 -3.18 12.32
C ASN A 23 -1.04 -4.13 11.36
N SER A 24 0.26 -4.35 11.60
CA SER A 24 1.12 -5.20 10.78
C SER A 24 0.64 -6.67 10.67
N LYS A 25 -0.11 -7.19 11.66
CA LYS A 25 -0.63 -8.57 11.62
C LYS A 25 -1.92 -8.68 10.80
N THR A 26 -2.83 -7.74 10.93
CA THR A 26 -4.15 -7.79 10.24
C THR A 26 -4.15 -7.09 8.88
N CYS A 27 -3.11 -6.29 8.59
CA CYS A 27 -3.03 -5.44 7.41
C CYS A 27 -4.26 -4.53 7.28
N SER A 28 -4.65 -3.91 8.40
CA SER A 28 -5.77 -2.97 8.48
C SER A 28 -5.39 -1.82 9.41
N CYS A 29 -5.97 -0.64 9.17
CA CYS A 29 -5.87 0.47 10.11
C CYS A 29 -6.55 0.10 11.44
N LYS A 30 -5.91 0.44 12.56
CA LYS A 30 -6.44 0.24 13.92
C LYS A 30 -7.62 1.18 14.22
N ASP A 31 -7.64 2.36 13.59
CA ASP A 31 -8.68 3.39 13.77
C ASP A 31 -9.17 3.95 12.42
N TYR A 32 -9.67 3.05 11.56
CA TYR A 32 -10.18 3.44 10.25
C TYR A 32 -11.32 4.49 10.28
N PRO A 33 -12.27 4.46 11.25
CA PRO A 33 -13.33 5.47 11.34
C PRO A 33 -12.80 6.90 11.51
N ASN A 34 -11.70 7.09 12.26
CA ASN A 34 -11.14 8.41 12.55
C ASN A 34 -9.86 8.73 11.77
N ARG A 35 -9.55 7.97 10.71
CA ARG A 35 -8.27 8.07 9.97
C ARG A 35 -7.96 9.42 9.32
N PHE A 36 -8.94 10.32 9.21
CA PHE A 36 -8.76 11.68 8.69
C PHE A 36 -8.68 12.74 9.78
N THR A 37 -8.86 12.35 11.03
CA THR A 37 -8.77 13.24 12.20
C THR A 37 -7.55 12.92 13.07
N SER A 38 -6.87 11.81 12.81
CA SER A 38 -5.71 11.34 13.59
C SER A 38 -4.42 12.12 13.33
N GLY A 39 -4.41 13.07 12.38
CA GLY A 39 -3.21 13.85 12.00
C GLY A 39 -2.29 13.16 10.99
N GLU A 40 -2.58 11.90 10.66
CA GLU A 40 -1.89 11.14 9.61
C GLU A 40 -2.36 11.55 8.22
N GLU A 41 -1.46 11.51 7.23
CA GLU A 41 -1.80 11.73 5.82
C GLU A 41 -2.50 10.51 5.21
N CYS A 42 -3.78 10.32 5.55
CA CYS A 42 -4.60 9.27 4.96
C CYS A 42 -5.13 9.68 3.59
N THR A 43 -5.00 8.79 2.60
CA THR A 43 -5.54 9.01 1.26
C THR A 43 -7.00 8.59 1.17
N LYS A 44 -7.83 9.46 0.58
CA LYS A 44 -9.19 9.10 0.16
C LYS A 44 -9.16 8.72 -1.32
N LEU A 45 -9.63 7.52 -1.62
CA LEU A 45 -9.77 7.00 -2.97
C LEU A 45 -11.25 6.80 -3.27
N THR A 46 -11.72 7.33 -4.39
CA THR A 46 -13.08 7.14 -4.90
C THR A 46 -13.04 6.47 -6.29
N ARG A 47 -14.19 6.33 -6.93
CA ARG A 47 -14.23 5.76 -8.30
C ARG A 47 -13.91 6.81 -9.35
N GLU A 48 -14.16 8.07 -9.01
CA GLU A 48 -14.06 9.21 -9.91
C GLU A 48 -12.62 9.71 -10.05
N ASP A 49 -11.79 9.51 -9.01
CA ASP A 49 -10.39 9.95 -8.95
C ASP A 49 -9.39 8.80 -9.12
N ILE A 50 -9.85 7.58 -9.43
CA ILE A 50 -8.98 6.39 -9.52
C ILE A 50 -7.83 6.55 -10.52
N ASP A 51 -8.10 7.24 -11.63
CA ASP A 51 -7.14 7.47 -12.71
C ASP A 51 -6.02 8.46 -12.29
N ASP A 52 -6.25 9.26 -11.24
CA ASP A 52 -5.26 10.17 -10.69
C ASP A 52 -4.22 9.43 -9.80
N PHE A 53 -4.51 8.21 -9.38
CA PHE A 53 -3.65 7.41 -8.50
C PHE A 53 -2.67 6.53 -9.27
N THR A 54 -1.70 7.17 -9.93
CA THR A 54 -0.66 6.52 -10.75
C THR A 54 0.23 5.54 -9.97
N TRP A 55 0.30 5.67 -8.65
CA TRP A 55 1.14 4.84 -7.77
C TRP A 55 0.46 3.58 -7.25
N LEU A 56 -0.81 3.31 -7.55
CA LEU A 56 -1.45 2.07 -7.09
C LEU A 56 -0.73 0.83 -7.65
N PRO A 57 -0.52 -0.22 -6.84
CA PRO A 57 0.16 -1.42 -7.30
C PRO A 57 -0.51 -2.10 -8.52
N HIS A 58 0.33 -2.70 -9.39
CA HIS A 58 0.10 -3.99 -10.09
C HIS A 58 -1.30 -4.61 -9.96
N THR A 59 -1.53 -5.06 -8.73
CA THR A 59 -2.56 -5.99 -8.33
C THR A 59 -3.67 -5.32 -7.51
N CYS A 60 -3.67 -3.99 -7.43
CA CYS A 60 -4.67 -3.25 -6.67
C CYS A 60 -6.07 -3.51 -7.24
N ALA A 61 -7.00 -3.96 -6.38
CA ALA A 61 -8.37 -4.25 -6.77
C ALA A 61 -9.06 -3.07 -7.46
N TYR A 62 -8.88 -1.85 -6.93
CA TYR A 62 -9.51 -0.66 -7.47
C TYR A 62 -9.06 -0.39 -8.92
N ARG A 63 -7.75 -0.49 -9.16
CA ARG A 63 -7.15 -0.28 -10.48
C ARG A 63 -7.57 -1.38 -11.46
N LEU A 64 -7.44 -2.65 -11.07
CA LEU A 64 -7.85 -3.77 -11.93
C LEU A 64 -9.33 -3.69 -12.31
N LEU A 65 -10.21 -3.35 -11.37
CA LEU A 65 -11.64 -3.22 -11.63
C LEU A 65 -11.95 -2.02 -12.54
N ALA A 66 -11.25 -0.88 -12.38
CA ALA A 66 -11.39 0.27 -13.27
C ALA A 66 -10.97 -0.07 -14.71
N GLU A 67 -9.87 -0.82 -14.86
CA GLU A 67 -9.33 -1.29 -16.14
C GLU A 67 -10.06 -2.52 -16.72
N LYS A 68 -11.09 -3.04 -16.03
CA LYS A 68 -11.82 -4.27 -16.40
C LYS A 68 -10.93 -5.51 -16.53
N GLN A 69 -9.85 -5.55 -15.74
CA GLN A 69 -8.95 -6.69 -15.63
C GLN A 69 -9.41 -7.69 -14.56
N PRO A 70 -9.04 -8.97 -14.68
CA PRO A 70 -9.35 -9.97 -13.65
C PRO A 70 -8.58 -9.70 -12.36
N LEU A 71 -9.18 -10.08 -11.22
CA LEU A 71 -8.48 -10.10 -9.94
C LEU A 71 -7.63 -11.38 -9.83
N PRO A 72 -6.46 -11.33 -9.16
CA PRO A 72 -5.65 -12.51 -8.89
C PRO A 72 -6.43 -13.58 -8.09
N GLU A 73 -6.16 -14.87 -8.32
CA GLU A 73 -6.89 -15.97 -7.68
C GLU A 73 -6.85 -15.93 -6.14
N TRP A 74 -5.77 -15.40 -5.56
CA TRP A 74 -5.60 -15.24 -4.11
C TRP A 74 -6.36 -14.05 -3.53
N HIS A 75 -7.00 -13.22 -4.36
CA HIS A 75 -7.55 -11.94 -3.94
C HIS A 75 -8.76 -12.11 -2.99
N PRO A 76 -8.89 -11.30 -1.92
CA PRO A 76 -9.97 -11.47 -0.94
C PRO A 76 -11.40 -11.33 -1.49
N LEU A 77 -11.59 -10.56 -2.57
CA LEU A 77 -12.90 -10.45 -3.23
C LEU A 77 -13.32 -11.73 -3.97
N ILE A 78 -12.37 -12.61 -4.30
CA ILE A 78 -12.64 -13.93 -4.90
C ILE A 78 -12.75 -14.98 -3.79
N THR A 79 -11.81 -14.97 -2.85
CA THR A 79 -11.66 -16.03 -1.84
C THR A 79 -12.48 -15.81 -0.56
N GLY A 80 -13.07 -14.63 -0.39
CA GLY A 80 -13.87 -14.26 0.79
C GLY A 80 -13.06 -13.97 2.06
N SER A 81 -11.73 -14.11 2.04
CA SER A 81 -10.88 -13.83 3.21
C SER A 81 -9.46 -13.40 2.79
N LYS A 82 -8.68 -12.86 3.74
CA LYS A 82 -7.28 -12.51 3.49
C LYS A 82 -6.32 -13.70 3.52
N SER A 83 -6.80 -14.92 3.83
CA SER A 83 -5.93 -16.07 4.09
C SER A 83 -5.11 -16.50 2.88
N ALA A 84 -5.73 -16.59 1.69
CA ALA A 84 -5.02 -16.95 0.46
C ALA A 84 -3.98 -15.89 0.07
N MET A 85 -4.34 -14.61 0.11
CA MET A 85 -3.42 -13.49 -0.09
C MET A 85 -2.21 -13.54 0.86
N HIS A 86 -2.44 -13.83 2.15
CA HIS A 86 -1.35 -13.98 3.11
C HIS A 86 -0.45 -15.19 2.81
N ALA A 87 -1.04 -16.33 2.44
CA ALA A 87 -0.30 -17.54 2.09
C ALA A 87 0.54 -17.35 0.82
N ALA A 88 0.05 -16.56 -0.14
CA ALA A 88 0.77 -16.17 -1.36
C ALA A 88 1.89 -15.13 -1.10
N GLY A 89 1.97 -14.55 0.11
CA GLY A 89 2.92 -13.49 0.41
C GLY A 89 2.55 -12.12 -0.16
N GLU A 90 1.34 -11.98 -0.71
CA GLU A 90 0.83 -10.81 -1.44
C GLU A 90 0.22 -9.76 -0.49
N SER A 91 0.79 -9.63 0.70
CA SER A 91 0.42 -8.60 1.66
C SER A 91 1.63 -8.06 2.41
N VAL A 92 1.41 -6.92 3.05
CA VAL A 92 2.38 -6.23 3.90
C VAL A 92 2.53 -6.86 5.29
N ARG A 93 1.90 -8.03 5.53
CA ARG A 93 1.85 -8.66 6.86
C ARG A 93 3.25 -8.93 7.38
N ASN A 94 3.59 -8.34 8.53
CA ASN A 94 4.91 -8.44 9.15
C ASN A 94 6.08 -7.99 8.25
N LYS A 95 5.82 -7.20 7.21
CA LYS A 95 6.83 -6.70 6.27
C LYS A 95 7.07 -5.19 6.38
N VAL A 96 6.45 -4.54 7.36
CA VAL A 96 6.46 -3.07 7.49
C VAL A 96 7.31 -2.60 8.66
N VAL A 97 7.84 -1.39 8.54
CA VAL A 97 8.35 -0.58 9.64
C VAL A 97 7.41 0.60 9.89
N TYR A 98 7.35 1.13 11.11
CA TYR A 98 6.53 2.29 11.39
C TYR A 98 7.33 3.57 11.15
N GLU A 99 6.69 4.58 10.58
CA GLU A 99 7.31 5.88 10.23
C GLU A 99 8.05 6.53 11.41
N ILE A 100 7.56 6.37 12.64
CA ILE A 100 8.17 6.92 13.86
C ILE A 100 9.53 6.30 14.19
N ASP A 101 9.79 5.10 13.68
CA ASP A 101 11.04 4.36 13.87
C ASP A 101 12.01 4.54 12.69
N VAL A 102 11.59 5.24 11.62
CA VAL A 102 12.41 5.45 10.40
C VAL A 102 13.30 6.67 10.58
N VAL A 103 14.62 6.47 10.40
CA VAL A 103 15.61 7.55 10.39
C VAL A 103 15.89 8.02 8.96
N ASP A 104 16.23 7.07 8.08
CA ASP A 104 16.46 7.32 6.66
C ASP A 104 15.40 6.57 5.85
N TRP A 105 14.60 7.33 5.10
CA TRP A 105 13.49 6.79 4.32
C TRP A 105 13.95 6.04 3.07
N GLU A 106 15.13 6.37 2.53
CA GLU A 106 15.68 5.72 1.33
C GLU A 106 16.07 4.26 1.59
N ASP A 107 16.49 3.94 2.81
CA ASP A 107 16.80 2.58 3.26
C ASP A 107 15.59 1.64 3.23
N HIS A 108 14.38 2.20 3.15
CA HIS A 108 13.12 1.48 3.13
C HIS A 108 12.48 1.34 1.75
N ILE A 109 13.15 1.79 0.69
CA ILE A 109 12.71 1.61 -0.70
C ILE A 109 12.78 0.13 -1.10
N LEU A 110 11.66 -0.39 -1.64
CA LEU A 110 11.49 -1.80 -2.03
C LEU A 110 11.77 -2.05 -3.52
N ASN A 111 11.59 -1.04 -4.37
CA ASN A 111 11.82 -1.12 -5.82
C ASN A 111 13.11 -0.38 -6.22
N HIS A 112 14.13 -0.42 -5.36
CA HIS A 112 15.35 0.35 -5.56
C HIS A 112 16.10 -0.18 -6.80
N PRO A 113 16.46 0.65 -7.79
CA PRO A 113 17.03 0.19 -9.06
C PRO A 113 18.34 -0.59 -8.91
N ASN A 114 19.09 -0.32 -7.82
CA ASN A 114 20.35 -1.00 -7.50
C ASN A 114 20.23 -2.10 -6.42
N ARG A 115 19.03 -2.48 -5.98
CA ARG A 115 18.82 -3.59 -5.02
C ARG A 115 17.72 -4.52 -5.56
N PRO A 116 18.05 -5.74 -6.03
CA PRO A 116 17.08 -6.69 -6.58
C PRO A 116 16.16 -7.28 -5.51
#